data_AF-B4FU28-F1
#
_entry.id   AF-B4FU28-F1
#
_cell.length_a   1.000
_cell.length_b   1.000
_cell.length_c   1.000
_cell.angle_alpha   90.00
_cell.angle_beta   90.00
_cell.angle_gamma   90.00
#
_symmetry.space_group_name_H-M   'P 1'
#
loop_
_entity.id
_entity.type
_entity.pdbx_description
1 polymer ?
#
loop_
_entity_poly.entity_id
_entity_poly.type
_entity_poly.pdbx_seq_one_letter_code
_entity_poly.pdbx_strand_id
1 'polypeptide(L)' 'MREFLEKNYKETSGKETIKLAIRALLEVVESGGKNIEVAVMTKKDGLRELEESEIDEYVAEIEAEKAAAEAAKKGAPKNA' A
#
# COMPACT_ATOMS: atom_id res chain seq x y z
N MET A 1 7.88 8.86 -2.23
CA MET A 1 8.38 7.47 -2.02
C MET A 1 9.43 7.35 -0.91
N ARG A 2 10.66 7.87 -1.05
CA ARG A 2 11.72 7.76 -0.02
C ARG A 2 11.29 8.26 1.37
N GLU A 3 10.81 9.50 1.46
CA GLU A 3 10.37 10.10 2.73
C GLU A 3 9.20 9.36 3.37
N PHE A 4 8.30 8.81 2.54
CA PHE A 4 7.19 7.99 3.03
C PHE A 4 7.70 6.71 3.69
N LEU A 5 8.63 6.01 3.02
CA LEU A 5 9.22 4.78 3.54
C LEU A 5 10.05 5.04 4.80
N GLU A 6 10.79 6.14 4.88
CA GLU A 6 11.54 6.52 6.09
C GLU A 6 10.65 6.64 7.34
N LYS A 7 9.39 7.06 7.16
CA LYS A 7 8.44 7.25 8.27
C LYS A 7 7.54 6.04 8.53
N ASN A 8 7.25 5.25 7.50
CA ASN A 8 6.20 4.22 7.54
C ASN A 8 6.71 2.79 7.35
N TYR A 9 8.01 2.60 7.07
CA TYR A 9 8.56 1.26 6.92
C TYR A 9 8.36 0.43 8.19
N LYS A 10 7.92 -0.81 7.98
CA LYS A 10 7.78 -1.82 9.02
C LYS A 10 8.29 -3.13 8.46
N GLU A 11 8.97 -3.89 9.29
CA GLU A 11 9.35 -5.26 8.96
C GLU A 11 8.06 -6.09 8.83
N THR A 12 7.75 -6.48 7.59
CA THR A 12 6.51 -7.16 7.20
C THR A 12 6.85 -8.29 6.23
N SER A 13 5.88 -9.15 5.93
CA SER A 13 6.03 -10.19 4.92
C SER A 13 4.74 -10.40 4.14
N GLY A 14 4.85 -11.05 2.99
CA GLY A 14 3.71 -11.43 2.15
C GLY A 14 2.84 -10.23 1.76
N LYS A 15 1.53 -10.33 2.02
CA LYS A 15 0.52 -9.34 1.63
C LYS A 15 0.83 -7.94 2.15
N GLU A 16 1.29 -7.83 3.39
CA GLU A 16 1.55 -6.52 4.03
C GLU A 16 2.74 -5.79 3.40
N THR A 17 3.76 -6.54 2.95
CA THR A 17 4.90 -5.95 2.22
C THR A 17 4.46 -5.42 0.86
N ILE A 18 3.61 -6.15 0.15
CA ILE A 18 3.03 -5.71 -1.12
C ILE A 18 2.22 -4.43 -0.92
N LYS A 19 1.35 -4.39 0.11
CA LYS A 19 0.57 -3.19 0.45
C LYS A 19 1.44 -1.99 0.81
N LEU A 20 2.53 -2.20 1.57
CA LEU A 20 3.48 -1.13 1.89
C LEU A 20 4.18 -0.58 0.64
N ALA A 21 4.60 -1.45 -0.28
CA ALA A 21 5.23 -1.06 -1.54
C ALA A 21 4.26 -0.26 -2.42
N ILE A 22 3.03 -0.75 -2.60
CA ILE A 22 1.99 -0.06 -3.38
C ILE A 22 1.65 1.30 -2.75
N ARG A 23 1.50 1.40 -1.42
CA ARG A 23 1.31 2.68 -0.72
C ARG A 23 2.42 3.68 -1.05
N ALA A 24 3.68 3.23 -1.05
CA ALA A 24 4.80 4.11 -1.34
C ALA A 24 4.82 4.61 -2.80
N LEU A 25 4.33 3.79 -3.75
CA LEU A 25 4.17 4.17 -5.16
C LEU A 25 3.04 5.18 -5.35
N LEU A 26 1.91 5.01 -4.65
CA LEU A 26 0.77 5.93 -4.71
C LEU A 26 1.08 7.35 -4.18
N GLU A 27 2.21 7.55 -3.50
CA GLU A 27 2.67 8.89 -3.09
C GLU A 27 3.23 9.74 -4.24
N VAL A 28 3.52 9.14 -5.41
CA VAL A 28 4.13 9.84 -6.55
C VAL A 28 3.41 9.59 -7.88
N VAL A 29 2.37 8.76 -7.89
CA VAL A 29 1.58 8.40 -9.06
C VAL A 29 0.15 8.88 -8.87
N GLU A 30 -0.49 9.40 -9.92
CA GLU A 30 -1.91 9.73 -9.89
C GLU A 30 -2.73 8.48 -9.53
N SER A 31 -3.78 8.66 -8.72
CA SER A 31 -4.58 7.57 -8.15
C SER A 31 -5.01 6.54 -9.21
N GLY A 32 -4.52 5.31 -9.09
CA GLY A 32 -4.95 4.16 -9.90
C GLY A 32 -3.87 3.09 -10.09
N GLY A 33 -4.27 1.82 -10.11
CA GLY A 33 -3.37 0.67 -10.33
C GLY A 33 -2.76 0.61 -11.74
N LYS A 34 -3.40 1.25 -12.72
CA LYS A 34 -3.02 1.22 -14.15
C LYS A 34 -1.64 1.80 -14.47
N ASN A 35 -1.10 2.62 -13.57
CA ASN A 35 0.17 3.31 -13.77
C ASN A 35 1.33 2.62 -13.01
N ILE A 36 1.07 1.49 -12.36
CA ILE A 36 2.06 0.76 -11.57
C ILE A 36 2.09 -0.71 -11.98
N GLU A 37 3.30 -1.27 -12.00
CA GLU A 37 3.53 -2.70 -12.19
C GLU A 37 4.32 -3.20 -10.99
N VAL A 38 3.93 -4.36 -10.46
CA VAL A 38 4.52 -4.92 -9.24
C VAL A 38 4.90 -6.37 -9.50
N ALA A 39 6.17 -6.70 -9.28
CA ALA A 39 6.65 -8.07 -9.27
C ALA A 39 7.16 -8.45 -7.86
N VAL A 40 6.74 -9.62 -7.40
CA VAL A 40 7.13 -10.19 -6.11
C VAL A 40 8.16 -11.28 -6.36
N MET A 41 9.32 -11.15 -5.72
CA MET A 41 10.37 -12.16 -5.77
C MET A 41 10.46 -12.90 -4.44
N THR A 42 10.30 -14.22 -4.48
CA THR A 42 10.49 -15.08 -3.30
C THR A 42 11.54 -16.15 -3.57
N LYS A 43 12.14 -16.68 -2.50
CA LYS A 43 13.12 -17.77 -2.60
C LYS A 43 12.52 -19.05 -3.19
N LYS A 44 11.22 -19.29 -2.98
CA LYS A 44 10.54 -20.52 -3.36
C LYS A 44 10.02 -20.46 -4.79
N ASP A 45 9.33 -19.37 -5.12
CA ASP A 45 8.52 -19.27 -6.35
C ASP A 45 9.20 -18.39 -7.41
N GLY A 46 10.39 -17.83 -7.13
CA GLY A 46 11.11 -16.97 -8.05
C GLY A 46 10.45 -15.59 -8.19
N LEU A 47 10.59 -14.99 -9.37
CA LEU A 47 9.93 -13.73 -9.73
C LEU A 47 8.51 -14.04 -10.24
N ARG A 48 7.51 -13.38 -9.67
CA ARG A 48 6.12 -13.39 -10.13
C ARG A 48 5.62 -11.97 -10.31
N GLU A 49 5.18 -11.63 -11.50
CA GLU A 49 4.42 -10.40 -11.77
C GLU A 49 2.99 -10.55 -11.21
N LEU A 50 2.48 -9.48 -10.59
CA LEU A 50 1.10 -9.43 -10.14
C LEU A 50 0.21 -8.99 -11.31
N GLU A 51 -0.96 -9.61 -11.42
CA GLU A 51 -1.96 -9.23 -12.42
C GLU A 51 -2.54 -7.85 -12.11
N GLU A 52 -2.99 -7.11 -13.13
CA GLU A 52 -3.63 -5.79 -12.95
C GLU A 52 -4.80 -5.85 -11.96
N SER A 53 -5.61 -6.92 -12.00
CA SER A 53 -6.71 -7.11 -11.06
C SER A 53 -6.25 -7.28 -9.61
N GLU A 54 -5.12 -7.96 -9.38
CA GLU A 54 -4.56 -8.10 -8.03
C GLU A 54 -4.08 -6.74 -7.52
N ILE A 55 -3.42 -5.95 -8.38
CA ILE A 55 -2.96 -4.60 -8.06
C ILE A 55 -4.15 -3.68 -7.72
N ASP A 56 -5.22 -3.72 -8.52
CA ASP A 56 -6.42 -2.92 -8.28
C ASP A 56 -7.11 -3.27 -6.95
N GLU A 57 -7.17 -4.57 -6.60
CA GLU A 57 -7.67 -5.01 -5.29
C GLU A 57 -6.82 -4.43 -4.14
N TYR A 58 -5.50 -4.47 -4.26
CA TYR A 58 -4.61 -3.87 -3.27
C TYR A 58 -4.80 -2.37 -3.14
N VAL A 59 -4.90 -1.65 -4.26
CA VAL A 59 -5.13 -0.20 -4.27
C VAL A 59 -6.46 0.14 -3.59
N ALA A 60 -7.54 -0.60 -3.90
CA ALA A 60 -8.84 -0.40 -3.29
C ALA A 60 -8.80 -0.62 -1.76
N GLU A 61 -8.13 -1.69 -1.30
CA GLU A 61 -7.94 -1.94 0.13
C GLU A 61 -7.16 -0.80 0.82
N ILE A 62 -6.09 -0.32 0.18
CA ILE A 62 -5.24 0.75 0.72
C ILE A 62 -6.02 2.06 0.87
N GLU A 63 -6.79 2.46 -0.15
CA GLU A 63 -7.60 3.67 -0.11
C GLU A 63 -8.72 3.57 0.95
N ALA A 64 -9.36 2.40 1.08
CA ALA A 64 -10.35 2.15 2.12
C ALA A 64 -9.74 2.27 3.53
N GLU A 65 -8.55 1.71 3.76
CA GLU A 65 -7.84 1.80 5.04
C GLU A 65 -7.40 3.24 5.35
N LYS A 66 -6.94 3.98 4.35
CA LYS A 66 -6.57 5.39 4.48
C LYS A 66 -7.79 6.24 4.85
N ALA A 67 -8.93 6.03 4.18
CA ALA A 67 -10.18 6.71 4.48
C ALA A 67 -10.68 6.39 5.90
N ALA A 68 -10.62 5.12 6.32
CA ALA A 68 -10.99 4.70 7.66
C ALA A 68 -10.08 5.31 8.73
N ALA A 69 -8.77 5.36 8.52
CA ALA A 69 -7.81 5.96 9.45
C ALA A 69 -8.02 7.49 9.57
N GLU A 70 -8.31 8.18 8.47
CA GLU A 70 -8.67 9.61 8.46
C GLU A 70 -9.99 9.88 9.21
N ALA A 71 -11.00 9.03 9.00
CA ALA A 71 -12.28 9.13 9.71
C ALA A 71 -12.11 8.88 11.22
N ALA A 72 -11.32 7.89 11.62
CA ALA A 72 -11.02 7.60 13.01
C ALA A 72 -10.30 8.77 13.71
N LYS A 73 -9.35 9.43 13.02
CA LYS A 73 -8.68 10.65 13.52
C LYS A 73 -9.64 11.83 13.70
N LYS A 74 -10.70 11.91 12.87
CA LYS A 74 -11.74 12.95 12.97
C LYS A 74 -12.82 12.63 14.01
N GLY A 75 -13.04 11.35 14.32
CA GLY A 75 -14.03 10.87 15.30
C GLY A 75 -13.54 10.79 16.75
N ALA A 76 -12.23 10.87 17.00
CA ALA A 76 -11.69 10.94 18.36
C ALA A 76 -11.94 12.35 18.95
N PRO A 77 -12.66 12.49 20.09
CA PRO A 77 -12.83 13.80 20.72
C PRO A 77 -11.46 14.32 21.16
N LYS A 78 -11.10 15.53 20.71
CA LYS A 78 -10.09 16.33 21.40
C LYS A 78 -10.64 16.60 22.80
N ASN A 79 -9.85 16.28 23.83
CA ASN A 79 -10.05 16.51 25.27
C ASN A 79 -10.43 15.24 26.06
N ALA A 80 -9.43 14.70 26.75
CA ALA A 80 -9.54 14.29 28.16
C ALA A 80 -8.31 14.85 28.88
#